data_AF-A0A328HF31-F1
#
_entry.id   AF-A0A328HF31-F1
#
_cell.length_a   1.000
_cell.length_b   1.000
_cell.length_c   1.000
_cell.angle_alpha   90.00
_cell.angle_beta   90.00
_cell.angle_gamma   90.00
#
_symmetry.space_group_name_H-M   'P 1'
#
loop_
_entity.id
_entity.type
_entity.pdbx_description
1 polymer ?
#
loop_
_entity_poly.entity_id
_entity_poly.type
_entity_poly.pdbx_seq_one_letter_code
_entity_poly.pdbx_strand_id
1 'polypeptide(L)'
;MTEAVMARSTAPQPTSTKVVADWTALMPGDFVTVLEQYTVPYSGWIDDLTEDGRIVWLVRAFGGGRRMFFREDGCIVTVDVP
;
A
#
# COMPACT_ATOMS: atom_id res chain seq x y z
N MET A 1 -40.15 -20.58 -11.75
CA MET A 1 -39.67 -19.44 -10.95
C MET A 1 -38.86 -20.04 -9.83
N THR A 2 -37.53 -20.09 -9.98
CA THR A 2 -36.65 -20.57 -8.92
C THR A 2 -35.43 -19.68 -8.95
N GLU A 3 -35.32 -18.79 -7.96
CA GLU A 3 -34.25 -17.83 -7.81
C GLU A 3 -32.95 -18.56 -7.48
N ALA A 4 -31.92 -18.34 -8.31
CA ALA A 4 -30.58 -18.79 -8.01
C ALA A 4 -29.96 -17.81 -7.00
N VAL A 5 -29.72 -18.30 -5.78
CA VAL A 5 -28.92 -17.63 -4.76
C VAL A 5 -27.53 -17.35 -5.33
N MET A 6 -27.24 -16.07 -5.57
CA MET A 6 -25.91 -15.60 -5.95
C MET A 6 -24.96 -15.91 -4.80
N ALA A 7 -24.12 -16.93 -5.00
CA ALA A 7 -22.95 -17.13 -4.16
C ALA A 7 -22.09 -15.86 -4.27
N ARG A 8 -21.96 -15.14 -3.16
CA ARG A 8 -20.91 -14.12 -2.98
C ARG A 8 -19.57 -14.80 -3.25
N SER A 9 -19.01 -14.60 -4.44
CA SER A 9 -17.66 -15.05 -4.78
C SER A 9 -16.70 -14.50 -3.74
N THR A 10 -16.12 -15.39 -2.93
CA THR A 10 -14.99 -15.12 -2.02
C THR A 10 -13.66 -15.10 -2.76
N ALA A 11 -13.66 -14.78 -4.06
CA ALA A 11 -12.43 -14.41 -4.74
C ALA A 11 -12.07 -12.99 -4.29
N PRO A 12 -10.80 -12.68 -3.97
CA PRO A 12 -10.41 -11.28 -3.82
C PRO A 12 -10.80 -10.57 -5.11
N GLN A 13 -11.79 -9.68 -5.02
CA GLN A 13 -12.08 -8.77 -6.13
C GLN A 13 -10.78 -8.05 -6.45
N PRO A 14 -10.47 -7.79 -7.73
CA PRO A 14 -9.31 -6.97 -8.05
C PRO A 14 -9.54 -5.60 -7.41
N THR A 15 -8.95 -5.39 -6.24
CA THR A 15 -8.88 -4.07 -5.61
C THR A 15 -8.14 -3.21 -6.60
N SER A 16 -8.82 -2.18 -7.10
CA SER A 16 -8.14 -1.19 -7.92
C SER A 16 -7.03 -0.61 -7.05
N THR A 17 -5.79 -0.71 -7.50
CA THR A 17 -4.64 -0.17 -6.79
C THR A 17 -4.24 1.14 -7.46
N LYS A 18 -4.11 2.20 -6.67
CA LYS A 18 -3.72 3.51 -7.17
C LYS A 18 -2.27 3.79 -6.84
N VAL A 19 -1.49 4.21 -7.84
CA VAL A 19 -0.12 4.70 -7.63
C VAL A 19 -0.15 6.08 -6.96
N VAL A 20 0.62 6.24 -5.89
CA VAL A 20 0.78 7.50 -5.16
C VAL A 20 2.10 8.15 -5.57
N ALA A 21 2.02 9.10 -6.51
CA ALA A 21 3.18 9.83 -7.01
C ALA A 21 3.67 10.91 -6.04
N ASP A 22 2.75 11.49 -5.26
CA ASP A 22 3.02 12.51 -4.25
C ASP A 22 2.80 11.91 -2.86
N TRP A 23 3.90 11.62 -2.17
CA TRP A 23 3.86 10.95 -0.87
C TRP A 23 3.35 11.85 0.25
N THR A 24 3.26 13.17 0.05
CA THR A 24 2.64 14.08 1.03
C THR A 24 1.14 13.83 1.20
N ALA A 25 0.52 13.13 0.26
CA ALA A 25 -0.88 12.72 0.33
C ALA A 25 -1.11 11.46 1.19
N LEU A 26 -0.04 10.78 1.62
CA LEU A 26 -0.14 9.62 2.51
C LEU A 26 -0.37 10.07 3.95
N MET A 27 -1.10 9.26 4.70
CA MET A 27 -1.35 9.49 6.12
C MET A 27 -0.81 8.35 6.97
N PRO A 28 -0.30 8.64 8.19
CA PRO A 28 -0.06 7.59 9.18
C PRO A 28 -1.31 6.72 9.36
N GLY A 29 -1.12 5.40 9.25
CA GLY A 29 -2.18 4.40 9.26
C GLY A 29 -2.63 3.92 7.88
N ASP A 30 -2.25 4.57 6.78
CA ASP A 30 -2.56 4.07 5.43
C ASP A 30 -1.84 2.75 5.17
N PHE A 31 -2.58 1.76 4.65
CA PHE A 31 -1.97 0.51 4.19
C PHE A 31 -1.49 0.67 2.75
N VAL A 32 -0.18 0.49 2.54
CA VAL A 32 0.45 0.66 1.23
C VAL A 32 1.29 -0.55 0.87
N THR A 33 1.54 -0.70 -0.42
CA THR A 33 2.60 -1.56 -0.94
C THR A 33 3.67 -0.71 -1.61
N VAL A 34 4.92 -0.91 -1.19
CA VAL A 34 6.10 -0.23 -1.73
C VAL A 34 6.91 -1.23 -2.55
N LEU A 35 7.12 -0.92 -3.83
CA LEU A 35 8.00 -1.67 -4.71
C LEU A 35 9.30 -0.89 -4.92
N GLU A 36 10.39 -1.44 -4.38
CA GLU A 36 11.75 -0.94 -4.53
C GLU A 36 12.42 -1.69 -5.68
N GLN A 37 12.56 -1.03 -6.84
CA GLN A 37 13.20 -1.59 -8.05
C GLN A 37 12.66 -2.99 -8.42
N TYR A 38 13.55 -3.99 -8.51
CA TYR A 38 13.24 -5.38 -8.87
C TYR A 38 13.13 -6.32 -7.66
N THR A 39 12.95 -5.77 -6.46
CA THR A 39 12.86 -6.55 -5.22
C THR A 39 11.43 -6.99 -4.92
N VAL A 40 11.28 -7.84 -3.90
CA VAL A 40 9.95 -8.25 -3.40
C VAL A 40 9.26 -7.03 -2.78
N PRO A 41 7.96 -6.79 -3.08
CA PRO A 41 7.22 -5.66 -2.52
C PRO A 41 7.15 -5.73 -0.99
N TYR A 42 7.16 -4.54 -0.36
CA TYR A 42 6.91 -4.39 1.07
C TYR A 42 5.50 -3.84 1.29
N SER A 43 4.64 -4.63 1.92
CA SER A 43 3.32 -4.18 2.33
C SER A 43 3.28 -3.88 3.83
N GLY A 44 2.57 -2.82 4.22
CA GLY A 44 2.50 -2.41 5.62
C GLY A 44 1.72 -1.11 5.81
N TRP A 45 1.76 -0.59 7.02
CA TRP A 45 1.11 0.67 7.39
C TRP A 45 2.13 1.80 7.42
N ILE A 46 1.77 2.96 6.89
CA ILE A 46 2.54 4.19 7.08
C ILE A 46 2.57 4.49 8.58
N ASP A 47 3.77 4.59 9.11
CA ASP A 47 4.03 4.95 10.49
C ASP A 47 4.15 6.46 10.64
N ASP A 48 4.95 7.07 9.77
CA ASP A 48 5.25 8.49 9.76
C ASP A 48 5.83 8.90 8.40
N LEU A 49 5.89 10.20 8.15
CA LEU A 49 6.49 10.80 6.95
C LEU A 49 7.04 12.19 7.24
N THR A 50 8.04 12.61 6.48
CA THR A 50 8.49 14.01 6.53
C THR A 50 7.45 14.94 5.92
N GLU A 51 7.41 16.19 6.37
CA GLU A 51 6.47 17.22 5.87
C GLU A 51 6.58 17.43 4.35
N ASP A 52 7.78 17.25 3.79
CA ASP A 52 8.04 17.35 2.36
C ASP A 52 7.78 16.05 1.58
N GLY A 53 7.34 14.98 2.26
CA GLY A 53 7.04 13.67 1.67
C GLY A 53 8.24 12.98 1.04
N ARG A 54 9.48 13.42 1.30
CA ARG A 54 10.68 12.77 0.76
C ARG A 54 10.97 11.43 1.42
N ILE A 55 10.56 11.28 2.68
CA ILE A 55 10.84 10.10 3.49
C ILE A 55 9.55 9.59 4.09
N VAL A 56 9.33 8.27 4.00
CA VAL A 56 8.24 7.58 4.69
C VAL A 56 8.80 6.44 5.52
N TRP A 57 8.16 6.19 6.65
CA TRP A 57 8.39 5.01 7.47
C TRP A 57 7.19 4.08 7.35
N LEU A 58 7.46 2.81 7.12
CA LEU A 58 6.48 1.74 6.97
C LEU A 58 6.67 0.73 8.09
N VAL A 59 5.63 0.45 8.88
CA VAL A 59 5.57 -0.76 9.70
C VAL A 59 5.14 -1.91 8.80
N ARG A 60 6.07 -2.81 8.51
CA ARG A 60 5.82 -3.94 7.62
C ARG A 60 4.84 -4.93 8.23
N ALA A 61 3.93 -5.43 7.41
CA ALA A 61 3.05 -6.53 7.77
C ALA A 61 3.86 -7.79 8.13
N PHE A 62 3.23 -8.70 8.88
CA PHE A 62 3.81 -10.00 9.27
C PHE A 62 5.10 -9.92 10.10
N GLY A 63 5.25 -8.86 10.91
CA GLY A 63 6.33 -8.77 11.90
C GLY A 63 7.68 -8.33 11.33
N GLY A 64 7.71 -7.74 10.14
CA GLY A 64 8.95 -7.21 9.55
C GLY A 64 9.50 -5.95 10.24
N GLY A 65 8.80 -5.38 11.22
CA GLY A 65 9.21 -4.15 11.90
C GLY A 65 9.17 -2.91 10.99
N ARG A 66 9.76 -1.82 11.48
CA ARG A 66 9.77 -0.50 10.81
C ARG A 66 10.88 -0.42 9.76
N ARG A 67 10.56 0.05 8.56
CA ARG A 67 11.52 0.34 7.49
C ARG A 67 11.30 1.73 6.93
N MET A 68 12.39 2.41 6.60
CA MET A 68 12.40 3.74 6.00
C MET A 68 12.58 3.62 4.48
N PHE A 69 11.90 4.47 3.72
CA PHE A 69 12.00 4.57 2.25
C PHE A 69 12.19 6.02 1.83
N PHE A 70 12.98 6.25 0.80
CA PHE A 70 13.18 7.57 0.19
C PHE A 70 12.47 7.64 -1.15
N ARG A 71 11.76 8.75 -1.40
CA ARG A 71 11.07 8.99 -2.67
C ARG A 71 12.05 9.04 -3.85
N GLU A 72 13.25 9.56 -3.60
CA GLU A 72 14.32 9.71 -4.60
C GLU A 72 14.92 8.37 -5.05
N ASP A 73 14.72 7.29 -4.29
CA ASP A 73 15.13 5.93 -4.69
C ASP A 73 14.26 5.36 -5.81
N GLY A 74 13.24 6.10 -6.26
CA GLY A 74 12.35 5.69 -7.35
C GLY A 74 11.38 4.57 -6.94
N CYS A 75 11.06 4.48 -5.65
CA CYS A 75 10.09 3.52 -5.15
C CYS A 75 8.68 3.81 -5.69
N ILE A 76 7.97 2.75 -6.09
CA ILE A 76 6.57 2.85 -6.50
C ILE A 76 5.72 2.52 -5.28
N VAL A 77 4.85 3.45 -4.88
CA VAL A 77 3.91 3.25 -3.77
C VAL A 77 2.51 3.11 -4.32
N THR A 78 1.79 2.07 -3.89
CA THR A 78 0.38 1.86 -4.22
C THR A 78 -0.48 1.75 -2.97
N VAL A 79 -1.69 2.31 -3.04
CA VAL A 79 -2.76 2.13 -2.05
C VAL A 79 -3.89 1.31 -2.67
N ASP A 80 -4.49 0.41 -1.88
CA ASP A 80 -5.76 -0.21 -2.25
C ASP A 80 -6.86 0.85 -2.19
N VAL A 81 -7.65 1.00 -3.26
CA VAL A 81 -8.87 1.79 -3.21
C VAL A 81 -10.09 0.87 -3.18
N PRO A 82 -11.12 1.19 -2.39
CA PRO A 82 -12.36 0.42 -2.31
C PRO A 82 -13.17 0.43 -3.62
#